data_AF-A0A917U0B2-F1
#
_entry.id   AF-A0A917U0B2-F1
#
_cell.length_a   1.000
_cell.length_b   1.000
_cell.length_c   1.000
_cell.angle_alpha   90.00
_cell.angle_beta   90.00
_cell.angle_gamma   90.00
#
_symmetry.space_group_name_H-M   'P 1'
#
loop_
_entity.id
_entity.type
_entity.pdbx_description
1 polymer ?
#
loop_
_entity_poly.entity_id
_entity_poly.type
_entity_poly.pdbx_seq_one_letter_code
_entity_poly.pdbx_strand_id
1 'polypeptide(L)'
;MTIADILAGMHGVWNGTYTLLEPDGTQIERFASRQEGRMEGTDWTEKVVYLKDGQEPHEMRFHAIVDGDSVRFLDTRMWGSTVRAADQGILFTFGWHDRPGERIVELSMRSGERRTRLWQHFEGDKLTRLTVIDEERVPGAEPDRWFDGAAAE
;
A
#
# COMPACT_ATOMS: atom_id res chain seq x y z
N MET A 1 -9.88 16.08 7.96
CA MET A 1 -9.28 14.75 7.83
C MET A 1 -7.94 14.89 7.14
N THR A 2 -6.90 14.39 7.77
CA THR A 2 -5.50 14.39 7.32
C THR A 2 -5.12 13.03 6.74
N ILE A 3 -3.94 12.89 6.14
CA ILE A 3 -3.39 11.59 5.73
C ILE A 3 -3.27 10.65 6.93
N ALA A 4 -2.81 11.17 8.08
CA ALA A 4 -2.74 10.42 9.33
C ALA A 4 -4.11 9.82 9.73
N ASP A 5 -5.18 10.61 9.64
CA ASP A 5 -6.55 10.13 9.94
C ASP A 5 -6.99 9.02 8.96
N ILE A 6 -6.64 9.16 7.68
CA ILE A 6 -7.00 8.18 6.63
C ILE A 6 -6.25 6.86 6.87
N LEU A 7 -4.94 6.92 7.11
CA LEU A 7 -4.10 5.74 7.36
C LEU A 7 -4.44 5.09 8.71
N ALA A 8 -4.78 5.86 9.74
CA ALA A 8 -5.32 5.32 10.99
C ALA A 8 -6.61 4.51 10.73
N GLY A 9 -7.46 4.95 9.80
CA GLY A 9 -8.59 4.15 9.32
C GLY A 9 -8.19 2.88 8.56
N MET A 10 -7.05 2.89 7.88
CA MET A 10 -6.50 1.72 7.17
C MET A 10 -5.73 0.75 8.09
N HIS A 11 -5.44 1.13 9.34
CA HIS A 11 -4.83 0.24 10.35
C HIS A 11 -5.62 -1.05 10.43
N GLY A 12 -5.00 -2.20 10.23
CA GLY A 12 -5.56 -3.52 10.45
C GLY A 12 -5.02 -4.54 9.47
N VAL A 13 -5.56 -5.75 9.55
CA VAL A 13 -5.27 -6.84 8.63
C VAL A 13 -6.33 -6.89 7.53
N TRP A 14 -5.89 -7.02 6.30
CA TRP A 14 -6.73 -7.04 5.12
C TRP A 14 -6.36 -8.24 4.25
N ASN A 15 -7.36 -9.03 3.88
CA ASN A 15 -7.22 -10.11 2.90
C ASN A 15 -7.94 -9.71 1.63
N GLY A 16 -7.35 -10.00 0.48
CA GLY A 16 -7.93 -9.60 -0.78
C GLY A 16 -7.36 -10.32 -1.98
N THR A 17 -7.66 -9.77 -3.14
CA THR A 17 -7.13 -10.26 -4.40
C THR A 17 -6.26 -9.20 -5.05
N TYR A 18 -5.06 -9.62 -5.48
CA TYR A 18 -4.18 -8.83 -6.32
C TYR A 18 -4.43 -9.22 -7.78
N THR A 19 -4.85 -8.27 -8.61
CA THR A 19 -5.09 -8.49 -10.04
C THR A 19 -4.18 -7.58 -10.86
N LEU A 20 -3.33 -8.16 -11.69
CA LEU A 20 -2.49 -7.44 -12.65
C LEU A 20 -3.15 -7.47 -14.03
N LEU A 21 -3.27 -6.30 -14.65
CA LEU A 21 -3.92 -6.11 -15.94
C LEU A 21 -2.99 -5.41 -16.93
N GLU A 22 -3.19 -5.70 -18.21
CA GLU A 22 -2.74 -4.87 -19.33
C GLU A 22 -3.46 -3.51 -19.30
N PRO A 23 -2.95 -2.47 -20.02
CA PRO A 23 -3.60 -1.16 -20.08
C PRO A 23 -5.02 -1.18 -20.66
N ASP A 24 -5.36 -2.18 -21.47
CA ASP A 24 -6.70 -2.38 -22.02
C ASP A 24 -7.67 -3.13 -21.09
N GLY A 25 -7.19 -3.54 -19.90
CA GLY A 25 -7.96 -4.28 -18.89
C GLY A 25 -7.89 -5.79 -19.02
N THR A 26 -7.15 -6.33 -20.01
CA THR A 26 -6.91 -7.78 -20.12
C THR A 26 -6.16 -8.29 -18.90
N GLN A 27 -6.66 -9.34 -18.26
CA GLN A 27 -6.03 -9.91 -17.07
C GLN A 27 -4.74 -10.66 -17.42
N ILE A 28 -3.63 -10.25 -16.80
CA ILE A 28 -2.33 -10.93 -16.88
C ILE A 28 -2.24 -11.97 -15.77
N GLU A 29 -2.55 -11.57 -14.54
CA GLU A 29 -2.39 -12.41 -13.36
C GLU A 29 -3.43 -12.07 -12.29
N ARG A 30 -3.83 -13.06 -11.49
CA ARG A 30 -4.73 -12.88 -10.34
C ARG A 30 -4.38 -13.88 -9.26
N PHE A 31 -4.18 -13.41 -8.03
CA PHE A 31 -3.84 -14.27 -6.89
C PHE A 31 -4.23 -13.61 -5.56
N ALA A 32 -4.27 -14.40 -4.49
CA ALA A 32 -4.61 -13.90 -3.17
C ALA A 32 -3.49 -13.03 -2.58
N SER A 33 -3.85 -12.02 -1.81
CA SER A 33 -2.89 -11.20 -1.09
C SER A 33 -3.40 -10.88 0.31
N ARG A 34 -2.46 -10.63 1.22
CA ARG A 34 -2.73 -10.16 2.57
C ARG A 34 -1.88 -8.92 2.82
N GLN A 35 -2.47 -7.90 3.43
CA GLN A 35 -1.75 -6.69 3.80
C GLN A 35 -2.12 -6.27 5.22
N GLU A 36 -1.10 -5.92 5.97
CA GLU A 36 -1.19 -5.55 7.37
C GLU A 36 -0.64 -4.12 7.48
N GLY A 37 -1.50 -3.18 7.83
CA GLY A 37 -1.12 -1.79 8.08
C GLY A 37 -1.25 -1.48 9.55
N ARG A 38 -0.26 -0.83 10.16
CA ARG A 38 -0.24 -0.55 11.60
C ARG A 38 0.18 0.90 11.82
N MET A 39 -0.70 1.66 12.46
CA MET A 39 -0.43 3.02 12.91
C MET A 39 -0.20 3.01 14.43
N GLU A 40 0.97 3.48 14.89
CA GLU A 40 1.33 3.68 16.30
C GLU A 40 1.96 5.06 16.47
N GLY A 41 1.23 6.01 17.07
CA GLY A 41 1.67 7.41 17.09
C GLY A 41 1.78 7.96 15.67
N THR A 42 2.99 8.38 15.28
CA THR A 42 3.31 8.81 13.91
C THR A 42 3.90 7.72 13.04
N ASP A 43 4.15 6.52 13.58
CA ASP A 43 4.75 5.42 12.84
C ASP A 43 3.68 4.63 12.08
N TRP A 44 3.81 4.61 10.75
CA TRP A 44 3.06 3.73 9.87
C TRP A 44 3.97 2.59 9.40
N THR A 45 3.65 1.36 9.78
CA THR A 45 4.30 0.16 9.26
C THR A 45 3.34 -0.65 8.41
N GLU A 46 3.86 -1.22 7.34
CA GLU A 46 3.09 -2.05 6.42
C GLU A 46 3.84 -3.35 6.13
N LYS A 47 3.10 -4.45 6.09
CA LYS A 47 3.55 -5.75 5.59
C LYS A 47 2.60 -6.22 4.50
N VAL A 48 3.13 -6.54 3.33
CA VAL A 48 2.39 -7.09 2.18
C VAL A 48 2.87 -8.51 1.94
N VAL A 49 1.93 -9.45 1.81
CA VAL A 49 2.17 -10.85 1.53
C VAL A 49 1.42 -11.25 0.26
N TYR A 50 2.16 -11.69 -0.76
CA TYR A 50 1.63 -12.19 -2.01
C TYR A 50 1.52 -13.72 -1.96
N LEU A 51 0.34 -14.26 -2.22
CA LEU A 51 0.01 -15.68 -2.10
C LEU A 51 -0.31 -16.25 -3.49
N LYS A 52 0.73 -16.49 -4.28
CA LYS A 52 0.61 -17.09 -5.63
C LYS A 52 0.55 -18.60 -5.53
N ASP A 53 -0.36 -19.21 -6.28
CA ASP A 53 -0.53 -20.66 -6.28
C ASP A 53 0.75 -21.38 -6.72
N GLY A 54 1.18 -22.36 -5.91
CA GLY A 54 2.38 -23.16 -6.18
C GLY A 54 3.70 -22.42 -5.92
N GLN A 55 3.68 -21.23 -5.30
CA GLN A 55 4.87 -20.48 -4.91
C GLN A 55 4.88 -20.23 -3.40
N GLU A 56 6.08 -20.13 -2.84
CA GLU A 56 6.23 -19.66 -1.45
C GLU A 56 5.73 -18.22 -1.31
N PRO A 57 5.09 -17.86 -0.19
CA PRO A 57 4.64 -16.49 0.05
C PRO A 57 5.78 -15.48 -0.09
N HIS A 58 5.57 -14.44 -0.90
CA HIS A 58 6.52 -13.34 -1.03
C HIS A 58 6.09 -12.17 -0.15
N GLU A 59 6.99 -11.76 0.76
CA GLU A 59 6.73 -10.74 1.76
C GLU A 59 7.52 -9.45 1.49
N MET A 60 6.87 -8.31 1.66
CA MET A 60 7.49 -6.99 1.65
C MET A 60 7.08 -6.20 2.89
N ARG A 61 7.99 -5.38 3.42
CA ARG A 61 7.75 -4.51 4.57
C ARG A 61 8.15 -3.08 4.24
N PHE A 62 7.34 -2.12 4.70
CA PHE A 62 7.53 -0.69 4.50
C PHE A 62 7.31 0.08 5.80
N HIS A 63 8.03 1.18 5.96
CA HIS A 63 7.92 2.05 7.13
C HIS A 63 7.92 3.51 6.70
N ALA A 64 6.99 4.29 7.26
CA ALA A 64 6.92 5.72 7.09
C ALA A 64 6.59 6.43 8.40
N ILE A 65 7.04 7.67 8.52
CA ILE A 65 6.54 8.62 9.53
C ILE A 65 5.42 9.44 8.90
N VAL A 66 4.27 9.47 9.57
CA VAL A 66 3.06 10.15 9.14
C VAL A 66 2.64 11.13 10.23
N ASP A 67 2.67 12.42 9.92
CA ASP A 67 2.27 13.51 10.83
C ASP A 67 1.35 14.48 10.10
N GLY A 68 0.06 14.44 10.42
CA GLY A 68 -0.98 15.14 9.68
C GLY A 68 -0.98 14.75 8.20
N ASP A 69 -0.64 15.70 7.33
CA ASP A 69 -0.53 15.49 5.87
C ASP A 69 0.92 15.24 5.39
N SER A 70 1.89 15.23 6.30
CA SER A 70 3.29 14.94 5.98
C SER A 70 3.53 13.43 6.04
N VAL A 71 4.08 12.87 4.97
CA VAL A 71 4.52 11.48 4.89
C VAL A 71 5.98 11.43 4.52
N ARG A 72 6.78 10.74 5.33
CA ARG A 72 8.21 10.50 5.08
C ARG A 72 8.51 9.01 5.11
N PHE A 73 8.79 8.45 3.94
CA PHE A 73 9.23 7.07 3.80
C PHE A 73 10.64 6.89 4.39
N LEU A 74 10.83 5.79 5.12
CA LEU A 74 12.12 5.41 5.71
C LEU A 74 12.79 4.28 4.94
N ASP A 75 12.08 3.66 3.99
CA ASP A 75 12.65 2.65 3.10
C ASP A 75 13.64 3.29 2.12
N THR A 76 14.87 2.77 2.10
CA THR A 76 15.97 3.28 1.25
C THR A 76 15.94 2.75 -0.18
N ARG A 77 15.04 1.81 -0.51
CA ARG A 77 14.90 1.20 -1.84
C ARG A 77 13.89 1.93 -2.72
N MET A 78 12.99 2.68 -2.11
CA MET A 78 11.95 3.42 -2.81
C MET A 78 12.01 4.91 -2.49
N TRP A 79 11.49 5.70 -3.42
CA TRP A 79 11.12 7.08 -3.20
C TRP A 79 9.60 7.18 -3.32
N GLY A 80 9.00 8.18 -2.68
CA GLY A 80 7.57 8.37 -2.83
C GLY A 80 7.05 9.68 -2.22
N SER A 81 5.83 10.01 -2.58
CA SER A 81 5.08 11.15 -2.06
C SER A 81 3.59 10.80 -1.99
N THR A 82 2.94 11.27 -0.94
CA THR A 82 1.53 11.01 -0.70
C THR A 82 0.77 12.32 -0.64
N VAL A 83 -0.37 12.39 -1.30
CA VAL A 83 -1.30 13.51 -1.21
C VAL A 83 -2.70 13.00 -0.90
N ARG A 84 -3.53 13.85 -0.30
CA ARG A 84 -4.93 13.52 -0.06
C ARG A 84 -5.73 13.55 -1.36
N ALA A 85 -6.58 12.55 -1.54
CA ALA A 85 -7.67 12.57 -2.51
C ALA A 85 -8.96 12.98 -1.78
N ALA A 86 -9.08 14.29 -1.52
CA ALA A 86 -10.13 14.86 -0.67
C ALA A 86 -10.19 14.17 0.71
N ASP A 87 -11.38 13.72 1.11
CA ASP A 87 -11.65 12.91 2.30
C ASP A 87 -11.86 11.43 1.99
N GLN A 88 -11.78 11.02 0.72
CA GLN A 88 -12.08 9.67 0.26
C GLN A 88 -10.90 8.70 0.38
N GLY A 89 -9.67 9.21 0.29
CA GLY A 89 -8.49 8.36 0.28
C GLY A 89 -7.18 9.12 0.09
N ILE A 90 -6.15 8.37 -0.28
CA ILE A 90 -4.82 8.91 -0.57
C ILE A 90 -4.39 8.55 -1.98
N LEU A 91 -3.65 9.46 -2.61
CA LEU A 91 -2.89 9.20 -3.82
C LEU A 91 -1.43 9.08 -3.43
N PHE A 92 -0.84 7.91 -3.67
CA PHE A 92 0.55 7.61 -3.40
C PHE A 92 1.30 7.46 -4.72
N THR A 93 2.29 8.31 -4.97
CA THR A 93 3.18 8.18 -6.13
C THR A 93 4.54 7.73 -5.65
N PHE A 94 5.04 6.61 -6.18
CA PHE A 94 6.32 6.04 -5.78
C PHE A 94 7.04 5.35 -6.94
N GLY A 95 8.30 5.00 -6.70
CA GLY A 95 9.11 4.20 -7.61
C GLY A 95 10.30 3.61 -6.88
N TRP A 96 11.14 2.90 -7.64
CA TRP A 96 12.26 2.14 -7.08
C TRP A 96 13.59 2.77 -7.52
N HIS A 97 14.56 2.84 -6.62
CA HIS A 97 15.87 3.41 -6.93
C HIS A 97 16.66 2.55 -7.93
N ASP A 98 16.48 1.23 -7.90
CA ASP A 98 17.12 0.27 -8.82
C ASP A 98 16.44 0.20 -10.20
N ARG A 99 15.21 0.72 -10.32
CA ARG A 99 14.41 0.74 -11.54
C ARG A 99 13.86 2.16 -11.77
N PRO A 100 14.73 3.14 -12.05
CA PRO A 100 14.34 4.56 -12.08
C PRO A 100 13.40 4.93 -13.23
N GLY A 101 13.26 4.08 -14.24
CA GLY A 101 12.27 4.24 -15.30
C GLY A 101 10.85 3.87 -14.88
N GLU A 102 10.70 3.12 -13.78
CA GLU A 102 9.40 2.70 -13.25
C GLU A 102 8.83 3.72 -12.27
N ARG A 103 7.56 4.04 -12.44
CA ARG A 103 6.77 4.85 -11.51
C ARG A 103 5.38 4.27 -11.35
N ILE A 104 4.90 4.23 -10.11
CA ILE A 104 3.56 3.77 -9.77
C ILE A 104 2.77 4.94 -9.18
N VAL A 105 1.54 5.10 -9.64
CA VAL A 105 0.55 6.00 -9.03
C VAL A 105 -0.57 5.14 -8.48
N GLU A 106 -0.66 5.09 -7.16
CA GLU A 106 -1.66 4.34 -6.42
C GLU A 106 -2.74 5.28 -5.87
N LEU A 107 -4.00 4.94 -6.10
CA LEU A 107 -5.14 5.49 -5.36
C LEU A 107 -5.63 4.43 -4.38
N SER A 108 -5.61 4.73 -3.08
CA SER A 108 -6.11 3.82 -2.03
C SER A 108 -7.32 4.45 -1.35
N MET A 109 -8.46 3.75 -1.37
CA MET A 109 -9.73 4.20 -0.80
C MET A 109 -10.29 3.14 0.14
N ARG A 110 -10.87 3.57 1.26
CA ARG A 110 -11.53 2.69 2.24
C ARG A 110 -12.99 3.08 2.40
N SER A 111 -13.88 2.10 2.40
CA SER A 111 -15.30 2.25 2.73
C SER A 111 -15.71 1.18 3.74
N GLY A 112 -15.73 1.55 5.02
CA GLY A 112 -15.99 0.63 6.12
C GLY A 112 -14.93 -0.47 6.21
N GLU A 113 -15.38 -1.72 6.15
CA GLU A 113 -14.55 -2.93 6.21
C GLU A 113 -14.03 -3.40 4.86
N ARG A 114 -14.23 -2.61 3.80
CA ARG A 114 -13.63 -2.84 2.49
C ARG A 114 -12.70 -1.72 2.10
N ARG A 115 -11.66 -2.05 1.35
CA ARG A 115 -10.81 -1.06 0.69
C ARG A 115 -10.42 -1.54 -0.69
N THR A 116 -10.20 -0.57 -1.58
CA THR A 116 -9.74 -0.83 -2.94
C THR A 116 -8.51 0.01 -3.20
N ARG A 117 -7.57 -0.56 -3.94
CA ARG A 117 -6.36 0.13 -4.38
C ARG A 117 -6.20 -0.06 -5.88
N LEU A 118 -6.00 1.03 -6.59
CA LEU A 118 -5.77 1.05 -8.03
C LEU A 118 -4.38 1.61 -8.30
N TRP A 119 -3.52 0.83 -8.93
CA TRP A 119 -2.17 1.24 -9.29
C TRP A 119 -2.08 1.41 -10.79
N GLN A 120 -1.56 2.55 -11.23
CA GLN A 120 -1.12 2.79 -12.59
C GLN A 120 0.39 2.65 -12.65
N HIS A 121 0.88 1.72 -13.45
CA HIS A 121 2.32 1.49 -13.64
C HIS A 121 2.77 2.21 -14.90
N PHE A 122 3.79 3.04 -14.76
CA PHE A 122 4.42 3.76 -15.85
C PHE A 122 5.86 3.31 -16.04
N GLU A 123 6.26 3.15 -17.30
CA GLU A 123 7.66 3.10 -17.70
C GLU A 123 7.95 4.35 -18.55
N GLY A 124 8.73 5.29 -18.01
CA GLY A 124 8.76 6.66 -18.51
C GLY A 124 7.37 7.30 -18.45
N ASP A 125 6.87 7.75 -19.60
CA ASP A 125 5.53 8.37 -19.73
C ASP A 125 4.44 7.40 -20.22
N LYS A 126 4.80 6.12 -20.44
CA LYS A 126 3.88 5.13 -20.98
C LYS A 126 3.22 4.35 -19.86
N LEU A 127 1.88 4.33 -19.82
CA LEU A 127 1.12 3.38 -19.00
C LEU A 127 1.39 1.96 -19.52
N THR A 128 1.96 1.10 -18.68
CA THR A 128 2.32 -0.27 -19.06
C THR A 128 1.41 -1.30 -18.43
N ARG A 129 0.93 -1.09 -17.20
CA ARG A 129 0.06 -2.03 -16.47
C ARG A 129 -0.88 -1.31 -15.54
N LEU A 130 -1.93 -2.01 -15.12
CA LEU A 130 -2.78 -1.64 -14.00
C LEU A 130 -2.72 -2.74 -12.94
N THR A 131 -2.73 -2.36 -11.65
CA THR A 131 -3.06 -3.31 -10.58
C THR A 131 -4.37 -2.90 -9.94
N VAL A 132 -5.30 -3.85 -9.83
CA VAL A 132 -6.53 -3.69 -9.04
C VAL A 132 -6.45 -4.61 -7.83
N ILE A 133 -6.62 -4.03 -6.65
CA ILE A 133 -6.59 -4.72 -5.38
C ILE A 133 -7.90 -4.45 -4.66
N ASP A 134 -8.63 -5.52 -4.33
CA ASP A 134 -9.90 -5.48 -3.61
C ASP A 134 -9.75 -6.31 -2.33
N GLU A 135 -9.99 -5.69 -1.19
CA GLU A 135 -9.62 -6.22 0.11
C GLU A 135 -10.73 -6.02 1.15
N GLU A 136 -10.88 -7.01 2.01
CA GLU A 136 -11.76 -7.00 3.16
C GLU A 136 -10.93 -7.04 4.45
N ARG A 137 -11.35 -6.28 5.46
CA ARG A 137 -10.72 -6.35 6.77
C ARG A 137 -11.01 -7.69 7.42
N VAL A 138 -9.99 -8.27 8.04
CA VAL A 138 -10.13 -9.47 8.86
C VAL A 138 -10.52 -9.07 10.29
N PRO A 139 -11.74 -9.37 10.77
CA PRO A 139 -12.19 -8.93 12.09
C PRO A 139 -11.35 -9.51 13.21
N GLY A 140 -10.94 -8.66 14.16
CA GLY A 140 -10.17 -9.06 15.34
C GLY A 140 -8.73 -9.50 15.07
N ALA A 141 -8.26 -9.44 13.82
CA ALA A 141 -6.87 -9.74 13.49
C ALA A 141 -6.00 -8.50 13.66
N GLU A 142 -4.89 -8.68 14.36
CA GLU A 142 -3.92 -7.63 14.62
C GLU A 142 -2.77 -7.68 13.60
N PRO A 143 -2.34 -6.53 13.06
CA PRO A 143 -1.12 -6.44 12.27
C PRO A 143 0.09 -6.90 13.07
N ASP A 144 1.01 -7.58 12.40
CA ASP A 144 2.30 -7.91 12.98
C ASP A 144 3.05 -6.65 13.45
N ARG A 145 3.64 -6.74 14.65
CA ARG A 145 4.50 -5.68 15.20
C ARG A 145 5.95 -6.09 15.00
N TRP A 146 6.52 -5.65 13.89
CA TRP A 146 7.91 -5.92 13.53
C TRP A 146 8.83 -4.70 13.72
N PHE A 147 8.26 -3.55 14.01
CA PHE A 147 8.97 -2.32 14.36
C PHE A 147 8.47 -1.86 15.73
N ASP A 148 9.38 -1.69 16.68
CA ASP A 148 9.04 -1.36 18.07
C ASP A 148 9.13 0.13 18.39
N GLY A 149 9.54 0.98 17.43
CA GLY A 149 9.86 2.38 17.69
C GLY A 149 11.10 2.51 18.59
N ALA A 150 11.88 3.57 18.42
CA ALA A 150 12.67 4.03 19.55
C ALA A 150 11.66 4.60 20.55
N ALA A 151 11.64 4.09 21.79
CA ALA A 151 10.93 4.77 22.87
C ALA A 151 11.37 6.25 22.83
N ALA A 152 10.40 7.15 22.67
CA ALA A 152 10.68 8.57 22.85
C ALA A 152 11.14 8.74 24.30
N GLU A 153 12.45 8.97 24.50
CA GLU A 153 12.98 9.56 25.73
C GLU A 153 12.55 11.02 25.84
#